data_AF-A0AA39LLI8-F1
#
_entry.id   AF-A0AA39LLI8-F1
#
_cell.length_a   1.000
_cell.length_b   1.000
_cell.length_c   1.000
_cell.angle_alpha   90.00
_cell.angle_beta   90.00
_cell.angle_gamma   90.00
#
_symmetry.space_group_name_H-M   'P 1'
#
loop_
_entity.id
_entity.type
_entity.pdbx_description
1 polymer ?
#
loop_
_entity_poly.entity_id
_entity_poly.type
_entity_poly.pdbx_seq_one_letter_code
_entity_poly.pdbx_strand_id
1 'polypeptide(L)'
;MELGTIIYICDWLLFAFPLIAGLLYARIIYIFISTKEYRSLECYKIMIQLGVVQITTGVIYSVQALSIVLGYPPWNVVERLAIVCTKAEIALSFVLSLNRLKILTGLRYSDHVHKILTCFIWLYLVGYQALALSPLVSFYSVRPHVVPRYDNSDPCSYLIFRIGSY
;
A
#
# COMPACT_ATOMS: atom_id res chain seq x y z
N MET A 1 24.28 -17.27 -19.03
CA MET A 1 24.91 -16.35 -18.06
C MET A 1 24.21 -14.98 -18.01
N GLU A 2 23.57 -14.52 -19.09
CA GLU A 2 22.99 -13.16 -19.16
C GLU A 2 21.72 -12.95 -18.32
N LEU A 3 20.86 -13.97 -18.18
CA LEU A 3 19.59 -13.83 -17.47
C LEU A 3 19.77 -13.53 -15.97
N GLY A 4 20.78 -14.12 -15.33
CA GLY A 4 21.05 -13.93 -13.90
C GLY A 4 21.52 -12.50 -13.61
N THR A 5 22.38 -11.94 -14.46
CA THR A 5 22.89 -10.57 -14.32
C THR A 5 21.77 -9.54 -14.50
N ILE A 6 20.86 -9.76 -15.45
CA ILE A 6 19.71 -8.88 -15.68
C ILE A 6 18.78 -8.86 -14.45
N ILE A 7 18.48 -10.03 -13.88
CA ILE A 7 17.63 -10.13 -12.68
C ILE A 7 18.27 -9.38 -11.50
N TYR A 8 19.58 -9.55 -11.29
CA TYR A 8 20.30 -8.84 -10.23
C TYR A 8 20.26 -7.31 -10.40
N ILE A 9 20.43 -6.80 -11.63
CA ILE A 9 20.36 -5.36 -11.92
C ILE A 9 18.93 -4.84 -11.65
N CYS A 10 17.91 -5.59 -12.06
CA CYS A 10 16.52 -5.25 -11.79
C CYS A 10 16.22 -5.20 -10.28
N ASP A 11 16.69 -6.16 -9.50
CA ASP A 11 16.47 -6.19 -8.05
C ASP A 11 17.11 -4.99 -7.33
N TRP A 12 18.32 -4.59 -7.75
CA TRP A 12 18.99 -3.39 -7.22
C TRP A 12 18.28 -2.09 -7.59
N LEU A 13 17.78 -1.98 -8.83
CA LEU A 13 16.96 -0.85 -9.26
C LEU A 13 15.66 -0.77 -8.46
N LEU A 14 15.01 -1.92 -8.24
CA LEU A 14 13.76 -2.03 -7.50
C LEU A 14 13.95 -1.73 -6.00
N PHE A 15 15.14 -1.97 -5.45
CA PHE A 15 15.53 -1.54 -4.10
C PHE A 15 15.75 -0.02 -4.01
N ALA A 16 16.55 0.54 -4.90
CA ALA A 16 17.03 1.93 -4.80
C ALA A 16 15.98 2.96 -5.22
N PHE A 17 15.18 2.67 -6.25
CA PHE A 17 14.22 3.62 -6.81
C PHE A 17 13.14 4.05 -5.81
N PRO A 18 12.45 3.15 -5.08
CA PRO A 18 11.43 3.52 -4.10
C PRO A 18 11.98 4.34 -2.92
N LEU A 19 13.23 4.11 -2.52
CA LEU A 19 13.87 4.88 -1.45
C LEU A 19 14.12 6.33 -1.88
N ILE A 20 14.68 6.54 -3.06
CA ILE A 20 14.95 7.87 -3.61
C ILE A 20 13.63 8.61 -3.86
N ALA A 21 12.68 7.95 -4.53
CA ALA A 21 11.36 8.51 -4.79
C ALA A 21 10.61 8.82 -3.48
N GLY A 22 10.69 7.92 -2.49
CA GLY A 22 10.08 8.09 -1.17
C GLY A 22 10.61 9.32 -0.42
N LEU A 23 11.92 9.61 -0.50
CA LEU A 23 12.50 10.82 0.10
C LEU A 23 12.01 12.11 -0.55
N LEU A 24 11.87 12.12 -1.88
CA LEU A 24 11.28 13.25 -2.60
C LEU A 24 9.81 13.43 -2.21
N TYR A 25 9.07 12.32 -2.12
CA TYR A 25 7.66 12.33 -1.76
C TYR A 25 7.43 12.78 -0.31
N ALA A 26 8.31 12.38 0.62
CA ALA A 26 8.28 12.82 2.00
C ALA A 26 8.41 14.35 2.13
N ARG A 27 9.25 14.99 1.31
CA ARG A 27 9.34 16.46 1.28
C ARG A 27 8.03 17.12 0.85
N ILE A 28 7.35 16.56 -0.15
CA ILE A 28 6.07 17.08 -0.63
C ILE A 28 5.02 17.00 0.49
N ILE A 29 4.94 15.87 1.18
CA ILE A 29 4.02 15.70 2.32
C ILE A 29 4.37 16.67 3.45
N TYR A 30 5.65 16.86 3.76
CA TYR A 30 6.09 17.82 4.78
C TYR A 30 5.62 19.25 4.47
N ILE A 31 5.66 19.67 3.21
CA ILE A 31 5.13 20.97 2.76
C ILE A 31 3.61 21.03 2.96
N PHE A 32 2.88 19.97 2.60
CA PHE A 32 1.42 19.92 2.79
C PHE A 32 1.00 19.95 4.27
N ILE A 33 1.80 19.38 5.16
CA ILE A 33 1.56 19.42 6.60
C ILE A 33 1.87 20.81 7.17
N SER A 34 2.93 21.46 6.70
CA SER A 34 3.42 22.74 7.26
C SER A 34 2.54 23.94 6.89
N THR A 35 1.85 23.88 5.75
CA THR A 35 1.04 24.99 5.25
C THR A 35 -0.42 24.85 5.69
N LYS A 36 -0.87 25.76 6.57
CA LYS A 36 -2.21 25.72 7.19
C LYS A 36 -3.37 25.79 6.21
N GLU A 37 -3.17 26.48 5.08
CA GLU A 37 -4.19 26.65 4.04
C GLU A 37 -4.64 25.31 3.44
N TYR A 38 -3.68 24.43 3.12
CA TYR A 38 -3.97 23.08 2.62
C TYR A 38 -4.64 22.18 3.65
N ARG A 39 -4.41 22.40 4.96
CA ARG A 39 -4.99 21.57 6.03
C ARG A 39 -6.50 21.76 6.20
N SER A 40 -7.06 22.83 5.65
CA SER A 40 -8.49 23.12 5.71
C SER A 40 -9.31 22.22 4.77
N LEU A 41 -8.71 21.78 3.67
CA LEU A 41 -9.38 21.02 2.61
C LEU A 41 -9.32 19.51 2.88
N GLU A 42 -10.47 18.84 2.81
CA GLU A 42 -10.55 17.39 3.06
C GLU A 42 -9.73 16.57 2.05
N CYS A 43 -9.68 17.02 0.79
CA CYS A 43 -8.89 16.40 -0.28
C CYS A 43 -7.41 16.26 0.12
N TYR A 44 -6.84 17.33 0.69
CA TYR A 44 -5.43 17.36 1.08
C TYR A 44 -5.16 16.45 2.28
N LYS A 45 -6.10 16.31 3.20
CA LYS A 45 -5.97 15.36 4.33
C LYS A 45 -5.87 13.92 3.83
N ILE A 46 -6.70 13.54 2.85
CA ILE A 46 -6.64 12.20 2.23
C ILE A 46 -5.35 12.03 1.45
N MET A 47 -4.92 13.05 0.71
CA MET A 47 -3.67 13.01 -0.04
C MET A 47 -2.45 12.83 0.88
N ILE A 48 -2.45 13.45 2.06
CA ILE A 48 -1.42 13.23 3.09
C ILE A 48 -1.46 11.78 3.60
N GLN A 49 -2.64 11.24 3.92
CA GLN A 49 -2.79 9.85 4.36
C GLN A 49 -2.30 8.85 3.31
N LEU A 50 -2.72 9.03 2.05
CA LEU A 50 -2.27 8.23 0.92
C LEU A 50 -0.75 8.30 0.75
N GLY A 51 -0.18 9.49 0.89
CA GLY A 51 1.25 9.67 0.79
C GLY A 51 2.06 8.97 1.88
N VAL A 52 1.56 8.98 3.12
CA VAL A 52 2.19 8.21 4.22
C VAL A 52 2.17 6.73 3.88
N VAL A 53 1.02 6.21 3.42
CA VAL A 53 0.90 4.80 2.99
C VAL A 53 1.89 4.49 1.88
N GLN A 54 2.03 5.33 0.85
CA GLN A 54 2.97 5.12 -0.26
C GLN A 54 4.43 5.07 0.19
N ILE A 55 4.84 5.94 1.13
CA ILE A 55 6.20 5.89 1.69
C ILE A 55 6.40 4.58 2.46
N THR A 56 5.43 4.17 3.28
CA THR A 56 5.49 2.90 4.00
C THR A 56 5.55 1.71 3.05
N THR A 57 4.72 1.68 2.01
CA THR A 57 4.72 0.67 0.95
C THR A 57 6.08 0.58 0.25
N GLY A 58 6.67 1.73 -0.10
CA GLY A 58 7.99 1.80 -0.73
C GLY A 58 9.08 1.18 0.14
N VAL A 59 9.09 1.51 1.45
CA VAL A 59 10.06 0.92 2.40
C VAL A 59 9.88 -0.59 2.52
N ILE A 60 8.63 -1.08 2.61
CA ILE A 60 8.33 -2.51 2.70
C ILE A 60 8.87 -3.25 1.48
N TYR A 61 8.62 -2.75 0.26
CA TYR A 61 9.14 -3.37 -0.96
C TYR A 61 10.66 -3.32 -1.06
N SER A 62 11.30 -2.24 -0.59
CA SER A 62 12.77 -2.19 -0.51
C SER A 62 13.33 -3.25 0.44
N VAL A 63 12.72 -3.46 1.61
CA VAL A 63 13.14 -4.53 2.55
C VAL A 63 12.93 -5.91 1.94
N GLN A 64 11.83 -6.12 1.23
CA GLN A 64 11.55 -7.37 0.52
C GLN A 64 12.56 -7.64 -0.60
N ALA A 65 12.87 -6.64 -1.43
CA ALA A 65 13.89 -6.72 -2.47
C ALA A 65 15.28 -7.02 -1.89
N LEU A 66 15.65 -6.38 -0.78
CA LEU A 66 16.91 -6.64 -0.09
C LEU A 66 16.99 -8.09 0.43
N SER A 67 15.90 -8.61 0.98
CA SER A 67 15.83 -10.00 1.46
C SER A 67 16.06 -11.00 0.32
N ILE A 68 15.45 -10.73 -0.85
CA ILE A 68 15.63 -11.53 -2.07
C ILE A 68 17.09 -11.48 -2.55
N VAL A 69 17.71 -10.30 -2.60
CA VAL A 69 19.10 -10.11 -3.02
C VAL A 69 20.08 -10.85 -2.11
N LEU A 70 19.87 -10.78 -0.79
CA LEU A 70 20.70 -11.44 0.22
C LEU A 70 20.45 -12.96 0.33
N GLY A 71 19.38 -13.47 -0.31
CA GLY A 71 19.02 -14.88 -0.27
C GLY A 71 18.44 -15.34 1.07
N TYR A 72 17.99 -14.42 1.92
CA TYR A 72 17.28 -14.75 3.15
C TYR A 72 15.79 -14.99 2.84
N PRO A 73 15.13 -15.95 3.52
CA PRO A 73 13.69 -16.10 3.39
C PRO A 73 13.02 -14.78 3.80
N PRO A 74 12.16 -14.20 2.95
CA PRO A 74 11.45 -12.97 3.30
C PRO A 74 10.66 -13.19 4.59
N TRP A 75 10.74 -12.24 5.51
CA TRP A 75 9.97 -12.33 6.76
C TRP A 75 8.47 -12.33 6.42
N ASN A 76 7.73 -13.33 6.88
CA ASN A 76 6.27 -13.45 6.70
C ASN A 76 5.52 -12.16 7.07
N VAL A 77 6.05 -11.38 8.02
CA VAL A 77 5.49 -10.08 8.43
C VAL A 77 5.58 -9.03 7.32
N VAL A 78 6.69 -8.99 6.56
CA VAL A 78 6.91 -8.03 5.47
C VAL A 78 5.93 -8.30 4.32
N GLU A 79 5.74 -9.57 3.96
CA GLU A 79 4.79 -9.96 2.91
C GLU A 79 3.34 -9.64 3.30
N ARG A 80 2.96 -9.93 4.55
CA ARG A 80 1.64 -9.58 5.09
C ARG A 80 1.40 -8.08 5.06
N LEU A 81 2.38 -7.28 5.50
CA LEU A 81 2.28 -5.83 5.50
C LEU A 81 2.20 -5.26 4.08
N ALA A 82 2.95 -5.81 3.12
CA ALA A 82 2.91 -5.38 1.72
C ALA A 82 1.49 -5.46 1.16
N ILE A 83 0.81 -6.61 1.34
CA ILE A 83 -0.55 -6.83 0.84
C ILE A 83 -1.53 -5.83 1.45
N VAL A 84 -1.45 -5.59 2.76
CA VAL A 84 -2.38 -4.67 3.41
C VAL A 84 -2.12 -3.22 2.98
N CYS A 85 -0.85 -2.82 2.86
CA CYS A 85 -0.49 -1.50 2.37
C CYS A 85 -0.98 -1.26 0.92
N THR A 86 -0.88 -2.25 0.03
CA THR A 86 -1.44 -2.14 -1.33
C THR A 86 -2.96 -1.96 -1.30
N LYS A 87 -3.67 -2.72 -0.47
CA LYS A 87 -5.13 -2.57 -0.32
C LYS A 87 -5.51 -1.21 0.26
N ALA A 88 -4.71 -0.70 1.20
CA ALA A 88 -4.86 0.65 1.75
C ALA A 88 -4.71 1.74 0.70
N GLU A 89 -3.72 1.61 -0.18
CA GLU A 89 -3.48 2.55 -1.26
C GLU A 89 -4.66 2.58 -2.24
N ILE A 90 -5.18 1.41 -2.65
CA ILE A 90 -6.33 1.30 -3.54
C ILE A 90 -7.57 1.95 -2.90
N ALA A 91 -7.85 1.62 -1.64
CA ALA A 91 -9.02 2.15 -0.94
C ALA A 91 -8.96 3.68 -0.78
N LEU A 92 -7.81 4.23 -0.37
CA LEU A 92 -7.62 5.68 -0.23
C LEU A 92 -7.65 6.40 -1.59
N SER A 93 -7.10 5.78 -2.65
CA SER A 93 -7.17 6.32 -4.02
C SER A 93 -8.61 6.41 -4.52
N PHE A 94 -9.46 5.45 -4.16
CA PHE A 94 -10.89 5.50 -4.45
C PHE A 94 -11.61 6.63 -3.70
N VAL A 95 -11.28 6.88 -2.42
CA VAL A 95 -11.85 8.05 -1.69
C VAL A 95 -11.46 9.36 -2.35
N LEU A 96 -10.19 9.47 -2.75
CA LEU A 96 -9.68 10.65 -3.43
C LEU A 96 -10.40 10.90 -4.76
N SER A 97 -10.65 9.85 -5.54
CA SER A 97 -11.36 9.98 -6.82
C SER A 97 -12.82 10.40 -6.62
N LEU A 98 -13.52 9.86 -5.61
CA LEU A 98 -14.86 10.30 -5.23
C LEU A 98 -14.89 11.77 -4.81
N ASN A 99 -13.88 12.22 -4.05
CA ASN A 99 -13.79 13.62 -3.65
C ASN A 99 -13.58 14.56 -4.86
N ARG A 100 -12.77 14.14 -5.84
CA ARG A 100 -12.62 14.89 -7.11
C ARG A 100 -13.89 14.87 -7.95
N LEU A 101 -14.61 13.74 -7.97
CA LEU A 101 -15.89 13.63 -8.68
C LEU A 101 -16.95 14.56 -8.07
N LYS A 102 -17.01 14.68 -6.74
CA LYS A 102 -17.87 15.65 -6.03
C LYS A 102 -17.64 17.08 -6.52
N ILE A 103 -16.37 17.49 -6.60
CA ILE A 103 -15.99 18.84 -7.04
C ILE A 103 -16.38 19.05 -8.52
N LEU A 104 -16.11 18.07 -9.38
CA LEU A 104 -16.39 18.17 -10.82
C LEU A 104 -17.90 18.19 -11.14
N THR A 105 -18.70 17.43 -10.40
CA THR A 105 -20.17 17.36 -10.59
C THR A 105 -20.91 18.48 -9.88
N GLY A 106 -20.22 19.32 -9.09
CA GLY A 106 -20.85 20.38 -8.30
C GLY A 106 -21.83 19.87 -7.24
N LEU A 107 -21.77 18.57 -6.90
CA LEU A 107 -22.70 17.94 -5.98
C LEU A 107 -22.47 18.50 -4.57
N ARG A 108 -23.40 19.35 -4.08
CA ARG A 108 -23.42 19.85 -2.70
C ARG A 108 -23.86 18.74 -1.74
N TYR A 109 -23.04 17.71 -1.58
CA TYR A 109 -23.22 16.72 -0.54
C TYR A 109 -22.63 17.23 0.78
N SER A 110 -23.33 16.97 1.89
CA SER A 110 -22.91 17.37 3.24
C SER A 110 -21.55 16.76 3.60
N ASP A 111 -20.66 17.56 4.19
CA ASP A 111 -19.30 17.15 4.59
C ASP A 111 -19.30 15.96 5.57
N HIS A 112 -20.41 15.72 6.27
CA HIS A 112 -20.60 14.55 7.12
C HIS A 112 -20.46 13.22 6.38
N VAL A 113 -20.90 13.16 5.12
CA VAL A 113 -20.92 11.89 4.38
C VAL A 113 -19.52 11.48 3.96
N HIS A 114 -18.67 12.45 3.64
CA HIS A 114 -17.27 12.18 3.33
C HIS A 114 -16.51 11.66 4.57
N LYS A 115 -16.80 12.24 5.73
CA LYS A 115 -16.25 11.79 7.01
C LYS A 115 -16.73 10.37 7.37
N ILE A 116 -18.00 10.06 7.14
CA ILE A 116 -18.57 8.71 7.37
C ILE A 116 -17.94 7.69 6.42
N LEU A 117 -17.85 8.00 5.13
CA LEU A 117 -17.24 7.10 4.13
C LEU A 117 -15.77 6.83 4.45
N THR A 118 -15.02 7.88 4.82
CA THR A 118 -13.62 7.75 5.24
C THR A 118 -13.51 6.88 6.50
N CYS A 119 -14.42 7.02 7.46
CA CYS A 119 -14.47 6.19 8.66
C CYS A 119 -14.75 4.71 8.33
N PHE A 120 -15.73 4.42 7.47
CA PHE A 120 -16.03 3.05 7.01
C PHE A 120 -14.84 2.41 6.32
N ILE A 121 -14.12 3.17 5.49
CA ILE A 121 -12.95 2.66 4.78
C ILE A 121 -11.81 2.37 5.74
N TRP A 122 -11.55 3.24 6.71
CA TRP A 122 -10.58 2.95 7.76
C TRP A 122 -10.97 1.75 8.62
N LEU A 123 -12.26 1.60 8.96
CA LEU A 123 -12.75 0.42 9.68
C LEU A 123 -12.56 -0.87 8.88
N TYR A 124 -12.90 -0.85 7.59
CA TYR A 124 -12.66 -1.96 6.68
C TYR A 124 -11.16 -2.29 6.58
N LEU A 125 -10.32 -1.27 6.47
CA LEU A 125 -8.87 -1.42 6.38
C LEU A 125 -8.26 -2.01 7.64
N VAL A 126 -8.67 -1.53 8.81
CA VAL A 126 -8.23 -2.04 10.12
C VAL A 126 -8.72 -3.47 10.33
N GLY A 127 -9.96 -3.78 9.94
CA GLY A 127 -10.49 -5.14 9.96
C GLY A 127 -9.69 -6.08 9.07
N TYR A 128 -9.38 -5.66 7.84
CA TYR A 128 -8.54 -6.43 6.91
C TYR A 128 -7.12 -6.61 7.44
N GLN A 129 -6.52 -5.57 8.03
CA GLN A 129 -5.21 -5.64 8.67
C GLN A 129 -5.18 -6.64 9.82
N ALA A 130 -6.22 -6.66 10.67
CA ALA A 130 -6.33 -7.60 11.78
C ALA A 130 -6.46 -9.05 11.29
N LEU A 131 -7.24 -9.29 10.22
CA LEU A 131 -7.35 -10.60 9.59
C LEU A 131 -6.04 -11.04 8.93
N ALA A 132 -5.34 -10.14 8.24
CA ALA A 132 -4.07 -10.44 7.57
C ALA A 132 -2.90 -10.64 8.54
N LEU A 133 -2.94 -10.03 9.74
CA LEU A 133 -1.97 -10.28 10.81
C LEU A 133 -2.24 -11.60 11.55
N SER A 134 -3.44 -12.16 11.42
CA SER A 134 -3.79 -13.43 12.04
C SER A 134 -2.82 -14.54 11.58
N PRO A 135 -2.34 -15.41 12.50
CA PRO A 135 -1.39 -16.47 12.18
C PRO A 135 -1.91 -17.51 11.18
N LEU A 136 -3.20 -17.45 10.83
CA LEU A 136 -3.92 -18.40 9.96
C LEU A 136 -3.65 -18.23 8.46
N VAL A 137 -2.80 -17.28 8.04
CA VAL A 137 -2.54 -16.98 6.63
C VAL A 137 -1.05 -17.03 6.34
N SER A 138 -0.62 -18.04 5.58
CA SER A 138 0.76 -18.19 5.13
C SER A 138 0.92 -17.58 3.73
N PHE A 139 1.99 -16.81 3.57
CA PHE A 139 2.39 -16.20 2.30
C PHE A 139 3.78 -16.68 1.95
N TYR A 140 4.07 -16.76 0.65
CA TYR A 140 5.42 -16.99 0.19
C TYR A 140 5.73 -16.10 -1.04
N SER A 141 6.90 -15.45 -1.02
CA SER A 141 7.58 -14.97 -2.22
C SER A 141 8.73 -15.92 -2.58
N VAL A 142 8.63 -16.56 -3.74
CA VAL A 142 9.72 -17.34 -4.34
C VAL A 142 10.18 -16.63 -5.61
N ARG A 143 11.51 -16.54 -5.84
CA ARG A 143 12.07 -16.03 -7.11
C ARG A 143 11.42 -16.77 -8.29
N PRO A 144 11.07 -16.09 -9.40
CA PRO A 144 11.50 -14.75 -9.82
C PRO A 144 10.50 -13.62 -9.49
N HIS A 145 9.50 -13.86 -8.65
CA HIS A 145 8.42 -12.90 -8.43
C HIS A 145 8.59 -12.13 -7.12
N VAL A 146 8.75 -10.81 -7.22
CA VAL A 146 8.84 -9.88 -6.09
C VAL A 146 7.48 -9.68 -5.41
N VAL A 147 6.38 -9.96 -6.12
CA VAL A 147 5.02 -9.82 -5.58
C VAL A 147 4.69 -11.05 -4.73
N PRO A 148 4.28 -10.89 -3.46
CA PRO A 148 3.88 -12.01 -2.61
C PRO A 148 2.67 -12.72 -3.21
N ARG A 149 2.72 -14.06 -3.27
CA ARG A 149 1.59 -14.89 -3.71
C ARG A 149 0.98 -15.60 -2.51
N TYR A 150 -0.34 -15.79 -2.59
CA TYR A 150 -1.06 -16.62 -1.63
C TYR A 150 -0.64 -18.07 -1.80
N ASP A 151 -0.37 -18.75 -0.68
CA ASP A 151 -0.20 -20.19 -0.69
C ASP A 151 -1.57 -20.86 -0.85
N ASN A 152 -1.76 -21.56 -1.97
CA ASN A 152 -3.01 -22.27 -2.26
C ASN A 152 -3.17 -23.57 -1.46
N SER A 153 -2.15 -23.97 -0.69
CA SER A 153 -2.23 -25.15 0.17
C SER A 153 -3.07 -24.93 1.44
N ASP A 154 -3.25 -23.67 1.87
CA ASP A 154 -4.09 -23.32 3.03
C ASP A 154 -5.50 -22.87 2.59
N PRO A 155 -6.59 -23.52 3.08
CA PRO A 155 -7.95 -23.18 2.70
C PRO A 155 -8.36 -21.76 3.14
N CYS A 156 -7.77 -21.23 4.22
CA CYS A 156 -8.00 -19.86 4.68
C CYS A 156 -7.36 -18.82 3.74
N SER A 157 -6.16 -19.09 3.21
CA SER A 157 -5.50 -18.23 2.22
C SER A 157 -6.30 -18.14 0.93
N TYR A 158 -6.87 -19.26 0.48
CA TYR A 158 -7.76 -19.30 -0.68
C TYR A 158 -9.04 -18.47 -0.47
N LEU A 159 -9.63 -18.54 0.73
CA LEU A 159 -10.87 -17.84 1.04
C LEU A 159 -10.67 -16.31 1.07
N ILE A 160 -9.54 -15.86 1.63
CA ILE A 160 -9.13 -14.44 1.61
C ILE A 160 -8.82 -13.97 0.18
N PHE A 161 -8.09 -14.76 -0.60
CA PHE A 161 -7.84 -14.45 -2.01
C PHE A 161 -9.15 -14.28 -2.78
N ARG A 162 -10.10 -15.20 -2.59
CA ARG A 162 -11.40 -15.16 -3.25
C ARG A 162 -12.21 -13.93 -2.84
N ILE A 163 -12.24 -13.57 -1.55
CA ILE A 163 -12.95 -12.37 -1.10
C ILE A 163 -12.26 -11.10 -1.61
N GLY A 164 -10.93 -11.09 -1.67
CA GLY A 164 -10.15 -9.92 -2.07
C GLY A 164 -9.95 -9.75 -3.58
N SER A 165 -10.39 -10.70 -4.42
CA SER A 165 -10.31 -10.65 -5.89
C SER A 165 -11.58 -10.16 -6.58
N TYR A 166 -12.69 -10.03 -5.86
CA TYR A 166 -13.91 -9.37 -6.34
C TYR A 166 -13.88 -7.88 -6.00
#